data_AF-A0A2G6JDP5-F1
#
_entry.id   AF-A0A2G6JDP5-F1
#
_cell.length_a   1.000
_cell.length_b   1.000
_cell.length_c   1.000
_cell.angle_alpha   90.00
_cell.angle_beta   90.00
_cell.angle_gamma   90.00
#
_symmetry.space_group_name_H-M   'P 1'
#
loop_
_entity.id
_entity.type
_entity.pdbx_description
1 polymer ?
#
loop_
_entity_poly.entity_id
_entity_poly.type
_entity_poly.pdbx_seq_one_letter_code
_entity_poly.pdbx_strand_id
1 'polypeptide(L)' 'EDEESGDQRFQINSQNCLHCKTCDIKDPAQNITWVTPEGMGGPNYPNM' A
#
# COMPACT_ATOMS: atom_id res chain seq x y z
N GLU A 1 15.33 10.53 12.39
CA GLU A 1 15.99 9.68 13.40
C GLU A 1 14.91 8.84 14.04
N ASP A 2 14.82 7.58 13.63
CA ASP A 2 14.07 6.47 14.26
C ASP A 2 14.57 5.19 13.56
N GLU A 3 15.90 5.00 13.53
CA GLU A 3 16.56 3.89 12.81
C GLU A 3 17.20 2.85 13.75
N GLU A 4 17.04 2.92 15.07
CA GLU A 4 17.77 2.02 16.00
C GLU A 4 16.97 1.53 17.20
N SER A 5 15.73 1.09 17.02
CA SER A 5 15.21 0.00 17.87
C SER A 5 14.85 -1.16 16.96
N GLY A 6 15.33 -2.36 17.29
CA GLY A 6 15.07 -3.58 16.51
C GLY A 6 13.61 -4.04 16.52
N ASP A 7 12.68 -3.12 16.78
CA ASP A 7 11.25 -3.38 16.85
C ASP A 7 10.67 -3.42 15.43
N GLN A 8 9.83 -4.43 15.19
CA GLN A 8 9.17 -4.56 13.91
C GLN A 8 8.15 -3.44 13.74
N ARG A 9 8.33 -2.62 12.70
CA ARG A 9 7.36 -1.62 12.28
C ARG A 9 6.60 -2.08 11.04
N PHE A 10 5.32 -1.74 10.97
CA PHE A 10 4.54 -1.90 9.76
C PHE A 10 4.87 -0.76 8.79
N GLN A 11 5.53 -1.06 7.68
CA GLN A 11 5.93 -0.09 6.66
C GLN A 11 5.20 -0.38 5.34
N ILE A 12 4.50 0.62 4.80
CA ILE A 12 3.83 0.54 3.49
C ILE A 12 4.73 1.16 2.43
N ASN A 13 5.07 0.39 1.40
CA ASN A 13 5.77 0.87 0.21
C ASN A 13 4.76 1.10 -0.92
N SER A 14 4.07 2.24 -0.90
CA SER A 14 2.93 2.53 -1.79
C SER A 14 3.30 2.65 -3.27
N GLN A 15 4.56 2.91 -3.59
CA GLN A 15 5.08 2.93 -4.97
C GLN A 15 4.92 1.56 -5.66
N ASN A 16 4.86 0.47 -4.88
CA ASN A 16 4.64 -0.89 -5.40
C ASN A 16 3.16 -1.30 -5.42
N CYS A 17 2.22 -0.38 -5.14
CA CYS A 17 0.80 -0.70 -5.07
C CYS A 17 0.25 -1.10 -6.44
N LEU A 18 -0.46 -2.24 -6.50
CA LEU A 18 -1.12 -2.73 -7.71
C LEU A 18 -2.58 -2.27 -7.86
N HIS A 19 -3.05 -1.42 -6.95
CA HIS A 19 -4.40 -0.84 -7.00
C HIS A 19 -5.56 -1.86 -6.93
N CYS A 20 -5.29 -3.10 -6.50
CA CYS A 20 -6.31 -4.16 -6.41
C CYS A 20 -7.27 -4.05 -5.22
N LYS A 21 -7.00 -3.13 -4.28
CA LYS A 21 -7.75 -2.90 -3.03
C LYS A 21 -7.85 -4.07 -2.05
N THR A 22 -7.02 -5.11 -2.20
CA THR A 22 -7.02 -6.25 -1.28
C THR A 22 -6.76 -5.83 0.17
N CYS A 23 -5.83 -4.90 0.41
CA CYS A 23 -5.51 -4.42 1.75
C CYS A 23 -6.69 -3.75 2.46
N ASP A 24 -7.53 -3.02 1.72
CA ASP A 24 -8.73 -2.33 2.21
C ASP A 24 -9.83 -3.34 2.58
N ILE A 25 -10.03 -4.36 1.72
CA ILE A 25 -11.12 -5.35 1.85
C ILE A 25 -10.77 -6.47 2.85
N LYS A 26 -9.50 -6.86 2.94
CA LYS A 26 -9.07 -8.10 3.62
C LYS A 26 -8.27 -7.87 4.88
N ASP A 27 -8.05 -6.63 5.31
CA ASP A 27 -7.56 -6.37 6.67
C ASP A 27 -8.67 -6.70 7.69
N PRO A 28 -8.52 -7.74 8.54
CA PRO A 28 -9.52 -8.10 9.54
C PRO A 28 -9.77 -6.99 10.56
N ALA A 29 -8.79 -6.15 10.82
CA ALA A 29 -8.88 -5.06 11.78
C ALA A 29 -9.34 -3.73 11.15
N GLN A 30 -9.44 -3.67 9.81
CA GLN A 30 -9.86 -2.48 9.06
C GLN A 30 -9.02 -1.23 9.41
N ASN A 31 -7.71 -1.41 9.61
CA ASN A 31 -6.75 -0.35 9.90
C ASN A 31 -6.24 0.37 8.65
N ILE A 32 -6.47 -0.20 7.46
CA ILE A 32 -5.98 0.34 6.18
C ILE A 32 -7.17 0.92 5.41
N THR A 33 -7.07 2.19 5.00
CA THR A 33 -7.98 2.83 4.05
C THR A 33 -7.25 3.06 2.74
N TRP A 34 -7.71 2.44 1.66
CA TRP A 34 -7.18 2.71 0.32
C TRP A 34 -7.80 3.99 -0.26
N VAL A 35 -6.95 4.90 -0.72
CA VAL A 35 -7.36 6.10 -1.47
C VAL A 35 -6.65 6.16 -2.80
N THR A 36 -7.30 6.74 -3.80
CA THR A 36 -6.71 6.92 -5.13
C THR A 36 -5.50 7.86 -5.02
N PRO A 37 -4.30 7.48 -5.51
CA PRO A 37 -3.16 8.39 -5.56
C PRO A 37 -3.37 9.50 -6.60
N GLU A 38 -2.56 10.57 -6.51
CA GLU A 38 -2.61 11.67 -7.46
C GLU A 38 -2.08 11.26 -8.86
N GLY A 39 -2.87 11.44 -9.93
CA GLY A 39 -2.45 11.26 -11.33
C GLY A 39 -2.58 9.84 -11.94
N MET A 40 -1.78 9.53 -12.97
CA MET A 40 -1.68 8.20 -13.60
C MET A 40 -0.79 7.22 -12.80
N GLY A 41 -0.71 7.38 -11.48
CA GLY A 41 0.04 6.47 -10.62
C GLY A 41 -0.58 5.08 -10.65
N GLY A 42 0.24 4.04 -10.63
CA GLY A 42 -0.22 2.64 -10.60
C GLY A 42 0.27 1.82 -11.80
N PRO A 43 -0.17 0.56 -11.88
CA PRO A 43 0.30 -0.36 -12.91
C PRO A 43 -0.15 0.06 -14.31
N ASN A 44 0.73 -0.11 -15.29
CA ASN A 44 0.38 -0.06 -16.71
C ASN A 44 0.28 -1.48 -17.25
N TYR A 45 -0.91 -1.87 -17.69
CA TYR A 45 -1.23 -3.19 -18.23
C TYR A 45 -1.53 -3.11 -19.73
N PRO A 46 -0.52 -3.04 -20.62
CA PRO A 46 -0.74 -2.84 -22.06
C PRO A 46 -1.37 -4.04 -22.78
N ASN A 47 -1.30 -5.24 -22.19
CA ASN A 47 -1.75 -6.49 -22.79
C ASN A 47 -2.61 -7.34 -21.83
N MET A 48 -3.20 -6.70 -20.82
CA MET A 48 -4.05 -7.35 -19.82
C MET A 48 -5.45 -6.77 -19.86
#